data_AF-A0A1Q9R6A4-F1
#
_entry.id   AF-A0A1Q9R6A4-F1
#
_cell.length_a   1.000
_cell.length_b   1.000
_cell.length_c   1.000
_cell.angle_alpha   90.00
_cell.angle_beta   90.00
_cell.angle_gamma   90.00
#
_symmetry.space_group_name_H-M   'P 1'
#
loop_
_entity.id
_entity.type
_entity.pdbx_description
1 polymer ?
#
loop_
_entity_poly.entity_id
_entity_poly.type
_entity_poly.pdbx_seq_one_letter_code
_entity_poly.pdbx_strand_id
1 'polypeptide(L)'
;MQRLARSIAEVAAHLHGQGLSHGDLYGHNILCDERGHSLLGDFGAASFHPRDGGVEARLLERIEVRAFGVLLGELLERCGEELVGMRGLQQACVRAEVLERPRFGEILNLL
;
A
#
# COMPACT_ATOMS: atom_id res chain seq x y z
N MET A 1 -1.50 -10.19 -10.40
CA MET A 1 -1.98 -9.02 -9.63
C MET A 1 -1.81 -9.20 -8.11
N GLN A 2 -2.39 -10.23 -7.47
CA GLN A 2 -2.29 -10.39 -6.00
C GLN A 2 -0.86 -10.42 -5.45
N ARG A 3 0.09 -11.10 -6.13
CA ARG A 3 1.50 -11.09 -5.74
C ARG A 3 2.11 -9.69 -5.72
N LEU A 4 1.80 -8.88 -6.74
CA LEU A 4 2.24 -7.48 -6.83
C LEU A 4 1.65 -6.66 -5.68
N ALA A 5 0.33 -6.75 -5.45
CA ALA A 5 -0.35 -6.06 -4.35
C ALA A 5 0.23 -6.46 -2.98
N ARG A 6 0.49 -7.76 -2.76
CA ARG A 6 1.15 -8.27 -1.55
C ARG A 6 2.54 -7.69 -1.39
N SER A 7 3.39 -7.76 -2.41
CA SER A 7 4.77 -7.27 -2.34
C SER A 7 4.82 -5.76 -2.04
N ILE A 8 3.92 -4.97 -2.64
CA ILE A 8 3.81 -3.53 -2.35
C ILE A 8 3.36 -3.29 -0.90
N ALA A 9 2.38 -4.05 -0.41
CA ALA A 9 1.94 -3.94 0.98
C ALA A 9 3.03 -4.38 1.98
N GLU A 10 3.84 -5.40 1.64
CA GLU A 10 4.97 -5.87 2.44
C GLU A 10 6.06 -4.80 2.57
N VAL A 11 6.47 -4.19 1.46
CA VAL A 11 7.49 -3.13 1.51
C VAL A 11 6.94 -1.91 2.25
N ALA A 12 5.69 -1.50 2.01
CA ALA A 12 5.10 -0.37 2.72
C ALA A 12 4.99 -0.62 4.24
N ALA A 13 4.55 -1.82 4.66
CA ALA A 13 4.56 -2.22 6.06
C ALA A 13 5.97 -2.16 6.67
N HIS A 14 6.97 -2.61 5.92
CA HIS A 14 8.36 -2.54 6.36
C HIS A 14 8.84 -1.09 6.53
N LEU A 15 8.60 -0.22 5.54
CA LEU A 15 9.01 1.19 5.58
C LEU A 15 8.39 1.91 6.79
N HIS A 16 7.07 1.77 7.00
CA HIS A 16 6.41 2.36 8.16
C HIS A 16 6.91 1.79 9.49
N GLY A 17 7.22 0.48 9.55
CA GLY A 17 7.87 -0.13 10.70
C GLY A 17 9.28 0.43 10.97
N GLN A 18 9.95 0.96 9.95
CA GLN A 18 11.22 1.69 10.06
C GLN A 18 11.05 3.21 10.24
N GLY A 19 9.82 3.71 10.38
CA GLY A 19 9.56 5.14 10.54
C GLY A 19 9.79 5.93 9.26
N LEU A 20 9.60 5.31 8.11
CA LEU A 20 9.76 5.93 6.81
C LEU A 20 8.45 5.82 6.02
N SER A 21 8.01 6.95 5.48
CA SER A 21 7.00 7.02 4.43
C SER A 21 7.66 7.14 3.06
N HIS A 22 7.12 6.50 2.03
CA HIS A 22 7.61 6.63 0.67
C HIS A 22 7.23 7.97 0.04
N GLY A 23 5.99 8.40 0.24
CA GLY A 23 5.48 9.71 -0.19
C GLY A 23 4.99 9.77 -1.64
N ASP A 24 5.46 8.88 -2.51
CA ASP A 24 4.99 8.73 -3.90
C ASP A 24 4.70 7.27 -4.28
N LEU A 25 3.80 6.62 -3.53
CA LEU A 25 3.46 5.21 -3.74
C LEU A 25 2.49 5.03 -4.92
N TYR A 26 3.02 4.88 -6.13
CA TYR A 26 2.22 4.69 -7.35
C TYR A 26 2.94 3.88 -8.44
N GLY A 27 2.23 3.57 -9.52
CA GLY A 27 2.67 2.61 -10.55
C GLY A 27 4.01 2.93 -11.21
N HIS A 28 4.35 4.20 -11.41
CA HIS A 28 5.62 4.60 -12.04
C HIS A 28 6.85 4.33 -11.17
N ASN A 29 6.67 4.16 -9.86
CA ASN A 29 7.73 3.82 -8.91
C ASN A 29 7.83 2.32 -8.63
N ILE A 30 7.04 1.50 -9.32
CA ILE A 30 7.02 0.05 -9.14
C ILE A 30 7.57 -0.64 -10.38
N LEU A 31 8.70 -1.30 -10.20
CA LEU A 31 9.31 -2.16 -11.20
C LEU A 31 8.80 -3.58 -10.98
N CYS A 32 8.37 -4.27 -12.03
CA CYS A 32 7.95 -5.67 -11.95
C CYS A 32 8.54 -6.53 -13.08
N ASP A 33 8.88 -7.78 -12.75
CA ASP A 33 9.31 -8.77 -13.74
C ASP A 33 8.14 -9.66 -14.21
N GLU A 34 8.39 -10.49 -15.23
CA GLU A 34 7.40 -11.44 -15.78
C GLU A 34 6.94 -12.50 -14.76
N ARG A 35 7.72 -12.73 -13.70
CA ARG A 35 7.40 -13.68 -12.62
C ARG A 35 6.54 -13.03 -11.53
N GLY A 36 6.38 -11.71 -11.59
CA GLY A 36 5.62 -10.90 -10.64
C GLY A 36 6.40 -10.53 -9.39
N HIS A 37 7.74 -10.62 -9.41
CA HIS A 37 8.56 -9.96 -8.40
C HIS A 37 8.52 -8.45 -8.64
N SER A 38 8.42 -7.68 -7.57
CA SER A 38 8.39 -6.22 -7.65
C SER A 38 9.37 -5.55 -6.73
N LEU A 39 9.85 -4.39 -7.17
CA LEU A 39 10.68 -3.49 -6.40
C LEU A 39 10.01 -2.12 -6.36
N LEU A 40 9.97 -1.52 -5.18
CA LEU A 40 9.59 -0.12 -4.98
C LEU A 40 10.87 0.73 -5.06
N GLY A 41 10.87 1.72 -5.94
CA GLY A 41 11.98 2.64 -6.15
C GLY A 41 11.56 4.11 -5.98
N ASP A 42 12.53 5.01 -6.20
CA ASP A 42 12.38 6.47 -6.07
C ASP A 42 11.93 6.97 -4.69
N PHE A 43 12.90 7.05 -3.78
CA PHE A 43 12.71 7.61 -2.44
C PHE A 43 12.92 9.14 -2.40
N GLY A 44 12.84 9.85 -3.54
CA GLY A 44 13.03 11.30 -3.59
C GLY A 44 12.00 12.10 -2.77
N ALA A 45 10.80 11.54 -2.59
CA ALA A 45 9.72 12.09 -1.76
C ALA A 45 9.63 11.47 -0.35
N ALA A 46 10.55 10.56 0.00
CA ALA A 46 10.48 9.82 1.25
C ALA A 46 10.73 10.74 2.46
N SER A 47 10.03 10.46 3.55
CA SER A 47 10.12 11.27 4.78
C SER A 47 10.12 10.40 6.03
N PHE A 48 10.93 10.79 7.01
CA PHE A 48 10.97 10.13 8.31
C PHE A 48 9.83 10.62 9.20
N HIS A 49 9.29 9.70 9.98
CA HIS A 49 8.31 9.96 11.03
C HIS A 49 8.70 9.21 12.30
N PRO A 50 8.15 9.58 13.47
CA PRO A 50 8.41 8.86 14.72
C PRO A 50 8.13 7.36 14.60
N ARG A 51 9.03 6.55 15.16
CA ARG A 51 8.92 5.07 15.23
C ARG A 51 8.20 4.58 16.49
N ASP A 52 7.55 5.49 17.19
CA ASP A 52 6.87 5.22 18.47
C ASP A 52 5.50 4.56 18.31
N GLY A 53 5.03 4.37 17.07
CA GLY A 53 3.68 3.85 16.79
C GLY A 53 2.56 4.79 17.23
N GLY A 54 2.88 6.08 17.44
CA GLY A 54 1.97 7.11 17.88
C GLY A 54 0.83 7.39 16.89
N VAL A 55 -0.03 8.33 17.25
CA VAL A 55 -1.18 8.72 16.40
C VAL A 55 -0.68 9.26 15.05
N GLU A 56 0.33 10.13 15.04
CA GLU A 56 0.88 10.72 13.83
C GLU A 56 1.42 9.66 12.85
N ALA A 57 2.27 8.74 13.33
CA ALA A 57 2.81 7.65 12.52
C ALA A 57 1.71 6.79 11.88
N ARG A 58 0.65 6.47 12.65
CA ARG A 58 -0.51 5.71 12.14
C ARG A 58 -1.35 6.49 11.14
N LEU A 59 -1.46 7.80 11.29
CA LEU A 59 -2.16 8.67 10.34
C LEU A 59 -1.40 8.79 9.02
N LEU A 60 -0.07 8.94 9.07
CA LEU A 60 0.79 8.95 7.88
C LEU A 60 0.70 7.63 7.11
N GLU A 61 0.75 6.49 7.82
CA GLU A 61 0.51 5.18 7.20
C GLU A 61 -0.81 5.11 6.44
N ARG A 62 -1.88 5.65 7.02
CA ARG A 62 -3.22 5.66 6.41
C ARG A 62 -3.35 6.57 5.19
N ILE A 63 -2.41 7.51 4.99
CA ILE A 63 -2.31 8.29 3.75
C ILE A 63 -1.78 7.40 2.62
N GLU A 64 -0.68 6.67 2.87
CA GLU A 64 -0.10 5.77 1.87
C GLU A 64 -0.98 4.54 1.60
N VAL A 65 -1.75 4.07 2.59
CA VAL A 65 -2.80 3.05 2.37
C VAL A 65 -3.83 3.52 1.34
N ARG A 66 -4.20 4.81 1.33
CA ARG A 66 -5.11 5.33 0.31
C ARG A 66 -4.47 5.27 -1.07
N ALA A 67 -3.19 5.64 -1.20
CA ALA A 67 -2.45 5.54 -2.45
C ALA A 67 -2.39 4.08 -2.95
N PHE A 68 -2.10 3.14 -2.05
CA PHE A 68 -2.19 1.70 -2.33
C PHE A 68 -3.58 1.29 -2.82
N GLY A 69 -4.65 1.76 -2.18
CA GLY A 69 -6.03 1.47 -2.58
C GLY A 69 -6.41 2.02 -3.96
N VAL A 70 -5.85 3.17 -4.36
CA VAL A 70 -6.02 3.70 -5.72
C VAL A 70 -5.30 2.81 -6.74
N LEU A 71 -4.03 2.48 -6.47
CA LEU A 71 -3.25 1.57 -7.30
C LEU A 71 -3.93 0.19 -7.46
N LEU A 72 -4.44 -0.38 -6.35
CA LEU A 72 -5.15 -1.65 -6.37
C LEU A 72 -6.42 -1.57 -7.23
N GLY A 73 -7.16 -0.45 -7.18
CA GLY A 73 -8.32 -0.22 -8.03
C GLY A 73 -7.96 -0.26 -9.52
N GLU A 74 -6.88 0.43 -9.90
CA GLU A 74 -6.40 0.45 -11.28
C GLU A 74 -5.91 -0.91 -11.77
N LEU A 75 -5.25 -1.68 -10.89
CA LEU A 75 -4.85 -3.05 -11.18
C LEU A 75 -6.07 -3.96 -11.36
N LEU A 76 -7.11 -3.81 -10.54
CA LEU A 76 -8.36 -4.57 -10.66
C LEU A 76 -9.12 -4.27 -11.95
N GLU A 77 -9.12 -3.02 -12.40
CA GLU A 77 -9.75 -2.64 -13.67
C GLU A 77 -9.03 -3.22 -14.90
N ARG A 78 -7.71 -3.39 -14.81
CA ARG A 78 -6.86 -3.87 -15.92
C ARG A 78 -6.68 -5.39 -15.92
N CYS A 79 -6.87 -6.04 -14.77
CA CYS A 79 -6.77 -7.49 -14.64
C CYS A 79 -8.17 -8.12 -14.76
N GLY A 80 -8.39 -8.93 -15.80
CA GLY A 80 -9.71 -9.51 -16.09
C GLY A 80 -10.25 -10.54 -15.08
N GLU A 81 -9.39 -11.09 -14.21
CA GLU A 81 -9.79 -12.01 -13.14
C GLU A 81 -9.65 -11.33 -11.78
N GLU A 82 -10.78 -10.99 -11.18
CA GLU A 82 -10.85 -10.46 -9.82
C GLU A 82 -10.95 -11.61 -8.80
N LEU A 83 -10.01 -11.61 -7.85
CA LEU A 83 -10.08 -12.53 -6.71
C LEU A 83 -11.11 -12.05 -5.69
N VAL A 84 -11.81 -13.00 -5.07
CA VAL A 84 -12.80 -12.73 -4.03
C VAL A 84 -12.18 -11.89 -2.92
N GLY A 85 -12.86 -10.81 -2.53
CA GLY A 85 -12.43 -9.92 -1.45
C GLY A 85 -11.51 -8.77 -1.87
N MET A 86 -10.95 -8.78 -3.08
CA MET A 86 -10.05 -7.71 -3.54
C MET A 86 -10.76 -6.36 -3.68
N ARG A 87 -12.00 -6.31 -4.21
CA ARG A 87 -12.80 -5.08 -4.19
C ARG A 87 -13.05 -4.56 -2.78
N GLY A 88 -13.35 -5.46 -1.85
CA GLY A 88 -13.63 -5.09 -0.46
C GLY A 88 -12.41 -4.50 0.22
N LEU A 89 -11.24 -5.10 0.00
CA LEU A 89 -9.95 -4.58 0.47
C LEU A 89 -9.65 -3.21 -0.15
N GLN A 90 -9.82 -3.08 -1.46
CA GLN A 90 -9.65 -1.82 -2.19
C GLN A 90 -10.52 -0.71 -1.60
N GLN A 91 -11.81 -0.98 -1.41
CA GLN A 91 -12.77 -0.04 -0.81
C GLN A 91 -12.39 0.34 0.62
N ALA A 92 -11.91 -0.61 1.43
CA ALA A 92 -11.42 -0.34 2.78
C ALA A 92 -10.21 0.61 2.77
N CYS A 93 -9.30 0.46 1.80
CA CYS A 93 -8.12 1.31 1.67
C CYS A 93 -8.45 2.75 1.25
N VAL A 94 -9.52 2.97 0.48
CA VAL A 94 -9.88 4.30 -0.05
C VAL A 94 -11.00 5.01 0.72
N ARG A 95 -11.38 4.54 1.92
CA ARG A 95 -12.41 5.17 2.75
C ARG A 95 -12.14 6.67 2.96
N ALA A 96 -13.23 7.45 2.98
CA ALA A 96 -13.15 8.89 3.23
C ALA A 96 -12.61 9.18 4.63
N GLU A 97 -13.14 8.47 5.63
CA GLU A 97 -12.65 8.52 7.01
C GLU A 97 -11.26 7.85 7.10
N VAL A 98 -10.25 8.63 7.48
CA VAL A 98 -8.84 8.19 7.51
C VAL A 98 -8.67 7.06 8.51
N LEU A 99 -9.30 7.19 9.69
CA LEU A 99 -9.15 6.24 10.79
C LEU A 99 -9.74 4.87 10.50
N GLU A 100 -10.68 4.78 9.57
CA GLU A 100 -11.34 3.54 9.14
C GLU A 100 -10.56 2.75 8.07
N ARG A 101 -9.54 3.35 7.47
CA ARG A 101 -8.65 2.60 6.56
C ARG A 101 -7.93 1.52 7.36
N PRO A 102 -7.56 0.36 6.79
CA PRO A 102 -6.65 -0.57 7.46
C PRO A 102 -5.22 0.00 7.50
N ARG A 103 -4.36 -0.57 8.34
CA ARG A 103 -2.90 -0.42 8.25
C ARG A 103 -2.31 -1.46 7.30
N PHE A 104 -1.08 -1.28 6.81
CA PHE A 104 -0.49 -2.27 5.90
C PHE A 104 -0.34 -3.64 6.56
N GLY A 105 0.00 -3.70 7.85
CA GLY A 105 0.01 -4.96 8.60
C GLY A 105 -1.35 -5.67 8.65
N GLU A 106 -2.46 -4.92 8.65
CA GLU A 106 -3.82 -5.46 8.61
C GLU A 106 -4.20 -5.90 7.19
N ILE A 107 -3.79 -5.14 6.16
CA ILE A 107 -3.96 -5.49 4.74
C ILE A 107 -3.30 -6.84 4.43
N LEU A 108 -2.10 -7.10 4.95
CA LEU A 108 -1.38 -8.35 4.71
C LEU A 108 -2.07 -9.60 5.25
N ASN A 109 -2.94 -9.46 6.25
CA ASN A 109 -3.76 -10.55 6.78
C ASN A 109 -5.00 -10.83 5.91
N LEU A 110 -5.36 -9.92 5.00
CA LEU A 110 -6.52 -9.99 4.12
C LEU A 110 -6.16 -10.35 2.67
N LEU A 111 -4.89 -10.14 2.29
CA LEU A 111 -4.29 -10.57 1.02
C LEU A 111 -3.88 -12.03 1.07
#